data_AF-U4UU62-F1
#
_entry.id   AF-U4UU62-F1
#
_cell.length_a   1.000
_cell.length_b   1.000
_cell.length_c   1.000
_cell.angle_alpha   90.00
_cell.angle_beta   90.00
_cell.angle_gamma   90.00
#
_symmetry.space_group_name_H-M   'P 1'
#
loop_
_entity.id
_entity.type
_entity.pdbx_description
1 polymer ?
#
loop_
_entity_poly.entity_id
_entity_poly.type
_entity_poly.pdbx_seq_one_letter_code
_entity_poly.pdbx_strand_id
1 'polypeptide(L)'
;MDNLQTARNFFEQCDYGKGWEACKIYCHLDATFETEAETLSAINTLETYCEWMIDAVNMFDENVEVEVKAEAYDGQRDIVLIYAEIRGHLILGPEPMFAKTDYVYVLKFDDGKISHMAKVWDFKLP
;
A
#
# COMPACT_ATOMS: atom_id res chain seq x y z
N MET A 1 3.04 13.42 -16.20
CA MET A 1 1.75 12.85 -15.74
C MET A 1 1.41 13.55 -14.45
N ASP A 2 0.12 13.68 -14.13
CA ASP A 2 -0.29 14.20 -12.82
C ASP A 2 0.16 13.22 -11.73
N ASN A 3 0.84 13.70 -10.69
CA ASN A 3 1.35 12.85 -9.59
C ASN A 3 0.22 12.09 -8.91
N LEU A 4 -0.97 12.70 -8.80
CA LEU A 4 -2.16 12.02 -8.28
C LEU A 4 -2.56 10.83 -9.16
N GLN A 5 -2.53 10.99 -10.49
CA GLN A 5 -2.83 9.88 -11.40
C GLN A 5 -1.77 8.77 -11.33
N THR A 6 -0.48 9.13 -11.23
CA THR A 6 0.61 8.16 -11.05
C THR A 6 0.42 7.37 -9.75
N ALA A 7 0.06 8.05 -8.66
CA ALA A 7 -0.22 7.42 -7.37
C ALA A 7 -1.41 6.45 -7.42
N ARG A 8 -2.51 6.81 -8.10
CA ARG A 8 -3.66 5.91 -8.31
C ARG A 8 -3.25 4.64 -9.05
N ASN A 9 -2.52 4.80 -10.16
CA ASN A 9 -2.06 3.66 -10.95
C ASN A 9 -1.13 2.76 -10.14
N PHE A 10 -0.21 3.34 -9.36
CA PHE A 10 0.64 2.59 -8.43
C PHE A 10 -0.20 1.84 -7.38
N PHE A 11 -1.17 2.50 -6.75
CA PHE A 11 -2.06 1.90 -5.76
C PHE A 11 -2.79 0.67 -6.33
N GLU A 12 -3.37 0.78 -7.53
CA GLU A 12 -4.04 -0.34 -8.18
C GLU A 12 -3.12 -1.55 -8.44
N GLN A 13 -1.84 -1.33 -8.74
CA GLN A 13 -0.89 -2.44 -8.92
C GLN A 13 -0.42 -3.01 -7.57
N CYS A 14 -0.06 -2.14 -6.63
CA CYS A 14 0.53 -2.52 -5.36
C CYS A 14 -0.49 -3.17 -4.43
N ASP A 15 -1.63 -2.52 -4.23
CA ASP A 15 -2.64 -2.91 -3.24
C ASP A 15 -3.36 -4.22 -3.62
N TYR A 16 -3.43 -4.51 -4.92
CA TYR A 16 -3.94 -5.77 -5.47
C TYR A 16 -2.85 -6.81 -5.73
N GLY A 17 -1.67 -6.66 -5.14
CA GLY A 17 -0.63 -7.68 -5.11
C GLY A 17 -0.06 -8.06 -6.49
N LYS A 18 0.12 -7.09 -7.40
CA LYS A 18 0.73 -7.35 -8.73
C LYS A 18 2.26 -7.46 -8.71
N GLY A 19 2.89 -7.21 -7.56
CA GLY A 19 4.34 -7.31 -7.38
C GLY A 19 5.13 -6.11 -7.90
N TRP A 20 6.45 -6.14 -7.70
CA TRP A 20 7.34 -5.03 -8.05
C TRP A 20 7.42 -4.76 -9.55
N GLU A 21 7.37 -5.80 -10.38
CA GLU A 21 7.45 -5.65 -11.84
C GLU A 21 6.35 -4.76 -12.43
N ALA A 22 5.15 -4.81 -11.86
CA ALA A 22 4.04 -3.93 -12.23
C ALA A 22 4.17 -2.52 -11.63
N CYS A 23 4.80 -2.39 -10.45
CA CYS A 23 4.89 -1.14 -9.70
C CYS A 23 6.10 -0.27 -10.10
N LYS A 24 7.22 -0.86 -10.51
CA LYS A 24 8.51 -0.17 -10.72
C LYS A 24 8.47 0.92 -11.78
N ILE A 25 7.51 0.88 -12.70
CA ILE A 25 7.35 1.93 -13.72
C ILE A 25 6.94 3.28 -13.11
N TYR A 26 6.29 3.24 -11.94
CA TYR A 26 5.83 4.43 -11.19
C TYR A 26 6.82 4.89 -10.12
N CYS A 27 7.87 4.10 -9.86
CA CYS A 27 8.77 4.30 -8.73
C CYS A 27 10.20 4.58 -9.21
N HIS A 28 11.00 5.20 -8.34
CA HIS A 28 12.46 5.10 -8.41
C HIS A 28 12.90 3.69 -8.00
N LEU A 29 14.01 3.22 -8.56
CA LEU A 29 14.51 1.87 -8.30
C LEU A 29 15.00 1.70 -6.86
N ASP A 30 15.46 2.78 -6.24
CA ASP A 30 15.92 2.86 -4.85
C ASP A 30 14.84 3.45 -3.92
N ALA A 31 13.57 3.41 -4.34
CA ALA A 31 12.48 3.94 -3.53
C ALA A 31 12.40 3.23 -2.17
N THR A 32 12.28 4.03 -1.12
CA THR A 32 12.28 3.55 0.27
C THR A 32 10.86 3.34 0.80
N PHE A 33 10.73 2.53 1.82
CA PHE A 33 9.46 2.23 2.48
C PHE A 33 9.59 2.38 4.00
N GLU A 34 8.55 2.92 4.65
CA GLU A 34 8.45 2.97 6.10
C GLU A 34 7.02 2.70 6.59
N THR A 35 6.90 2.21 7.82
CA THR A 35 5.63 2.01 8.49
C THR A 35 5.85 1.83 10.00
N GLU A 36 4.85 2.22 10.78
CA GLU A 36 4.82 1.98 12.24
C GLU A 36 4.26 0.59 12.59
N ALA A 37 3.78 -0.17 11.60
CA ALA A 37 3.26 -1.51 11.81
C ALA A 37 4.40 -2.50 12.11
N GLU A 38 4.40 -3.06 13.32
CA GLU A 38 5.42 -4.01 13.78
C GLU A 38 5.55 -5.23 12.85
N THR A 39 4.44 -5.67 12.26
CA THR A 39 4.41 -6.80 11.31
C THR A 39 5.23 -6.57 10.04
N LEU A 40 5.55 -5.31 9.74
CA LEU A 40 6.27 -4.88 8.54
C LEU A 40 7.61 -4.22 8.88
N SER A 41 8.06 -4.27 10.14
CA SER A 41 9.23 -3.51 10.62
C SER A 41 10.56 -3.89 9.96
N ALA A 42 10.62 -5.06 9.32
CA ALA A 42 11.80 -5.53 8.58
C ALA A 42 11.84 -5.04 7.12
N ILE A 43 10.77 -4.44 6.62
CA ILE A 43 10.65 -3.96 5.24
C ILE A 43 11.06 -2.48 5.19
N ASN A 44 12.06 -2.16 4.36
CA ASN A 44 12.60 -0.79 4.24
C ASN A 44 12.73 -0.28 2.79
N THR A 45 12.44 -1.12 1.81
CA THR A 45 12.38 -0.74 0.39
C THR A 45 10.97 -0.92 -0.15
N LEU A 46 10.62 -0.08 -1.11
CA LEU A 46 9.32 -0.15 -1.76
C LEU A 46 9.18 -1.42 -2.61
N GLU A 47 10.29 -1.90 -3.19
CA GLU A 47 10.36 -3.18 -3.87
C GLU A 47 9.95 -4.33 -2.95
N THR A 48 10.58 -4.47 -1.78
CA THR A 48 10.26 -5.54 -0.83
C THR A 48 8.83 -5.43 -0.32
N TYR A 49 8.30 -4.22 -0.15
CA TYR A 49 6.89 -4.03 0.19
C TYR A 49 5.94 -4.50 -0.93
N CYS A 50 6.23 -4.18 -2.19
CA CYS A 50 5.41 -4.62 -3.33
C CYS A 50 5.40 -6.14 -3.49
N GLU A 51 6.55 -6.80 -3.25
CA GLU A 51 6.63 -8.26 -3.24
C GLU A 51 5.84 -8.85 -2.06
N TRP A 52 5.95 -8.27 -0.86
CA TRP A 52 5.18 -8.70 0.30
C TRP A 52 3.66 -8.60 0.07
N MET A 53 3.20 -7.59 -0.67
CA MET A 53 1.78 -7.42 -1.00
C MET A 53 1.20 -8.59 -1.80
N ILE A 54 2.01 -9.34 -2.56
CA ILE A 54 1.55 -10.54 -3.28
C ILE A 54 1.04 -11.57 -2.28
N ASP A 55 1.81 -11.84 -1.22
CA ASP A 55 1.43 -12.78 -0.17
C ASP A 55 0.31 -12.22 0.71
N ALA A 56 0.34 -10.91 1.00
CA ALA A 56 -0.65 -10.26 1.85
C ALA A 56 -2.08 -10.36 1.29
N VAL A 57 -2.26 -10.20 -0.02
CA VAL A 57 -3.59 -10.34 -0.66
C VAL A 57 -4.09 -11.78 -0.55
N ASN A 58 -3.21 -12.77 -0.65
CA ASN A 58 -3.56 -14.19 -0.51
C ASN A 58 -3.89 -14.60 0.93
N MET A 59 -3.63 -13.74 1.93
CA MET A 59 -4.05 -13.96 3.32
C MET A 59 -5.55 -13.69 3.53
N PHE A 60 -6.21 -13.01 2.60
CA PHE A 60 -7.64 -12.76 2.65
C PHE A 60 -8.44 -13.77 1.80
N ASP A 61 -9.71 -13.92 2.12
CA ASP A 61 -10.66 -14.67 1.31
C ASP A 61 -11.00 -13.95 -0.01
N GLU A 62 -11.69 -14.66 -0.91
CA GLU A 62 -12.10 -14.13 -2.22
C GLU A 62 -13.07 -12.94 -2.16
N ASN A 63 -13.64 -12.66 -0.97
CA ASN A 63 -14.60 -11.59 -0.73
C ASN A 63 -13.94 -10.34 -0.12
N VAL A 64 -12.61 -10.24 -0.12
CA VAL A 64 -11.92 -9.03 0.34
C VAL A 64 -12.30 -7.83 -0.52
N GLU A 65 -12.66 -6.75 0.15
CA GLU A 65 -13.03 -5.49 -0.48
C GLU A 65 -12.09 -4.38 -0.01
N VAL A 66 -11.62 -3.58 -0.96
CA VAL A 66 -10.86 -2.35 -0.72
C VAL A 66 -11.69 -1.17 -1.22
N GLU A 67 -11.89 -0.18 -0.37
CA GLU A 67 -12.62 1.05 -0.67
C GLU A 67 -11.70 2.26 -0.49
N VAL A 68 -11.37 2.95 -1.59
CA VAL A 68 -10.66 4.25 -1.53
C VAL A 68 -11.66 5.31 -1.10
N LYS A 69 -11.49 5.84 0.11
CA LYS A 69 -12.39 6.82 0.73
C LYS A 69 -12.04 8.26 0.37
N ALA A 70 -10.75 8.57 0.25
CA ALA A 70 -10.28 9.89 -0.12
C ALA A 70 -8.87 9.84 -0.71
N GLU A 71 -8.56 10.86 -1.50
CA GLU A 71 -7.23 11.10 -2.02
C GLU A 71 -6.95 12.60 -2.05
N ALA A 72 -5.69 12.97 -1.84
CA ALA A 72 -5.27 14.37 -1.82
C ALA A 72 -3.84 14.50 -2.33
N TYR A 73 -3.56 15.60 -3.03
CA TYR A 73 -2.22 15.94 -3.48
C TYR A 73 -1.74 17.24 -2.83
N ASP A 74 -0.68 17.17 -2.03
CA ASP A 74 0.06 18.32 -1.54
C ASP A 74 1.16 18.67 -2.55
N GLY A 75 0.85 19.57 -3.47
CA GLY A 75 1.80 20.03 -4.50
C GLY A 75 2.95 20.88 -3.98
N GLN A 76 2.95 21.34 -2.71
CA GLN A 76 4.11 22.03 -2.14
C GLN A 76 5.18 21.04 -1.68
N ARG A 77 4.76 19.85 -1.23
CA ARG A 77 5.64 18.80 -0.71
C ARG A 77 5.84 17.64 -1.69
N ASP A 78 5.14 17.68 -2.82
CA ASP A 78 5.02 16.60 -3.81
C ASP A 78 4.62 15.27 -3.15
N ILE A 79 3.59 15.32 -2.29
CA ILE A 79 3.07 14.15 -1.57
C ILE A 79 1.63 13.88 -1.99
N VAL A 80 1.35 12.64 -2.37
CA VAL A 80 -0.03 12.14 -2.54
C VAL A 80 -0.42 11.29 -1.33
N LEU A 81 -1.61 11.54 -0.81
CA LEU A 81 -2.26 10.73 0.21
C LEU A 81 -3.38 9.91 -0.44
N ILE A 82 -3.40 8.60 -0.21
CA ILE A 82 -4.52 7.73 -0.57
C ILE A 82 -5.03 7.07 0.71
N TYR A 83 -6.25 7.42 1.11
CA TYR A 83 -6.93 6.86 2.27
C TYR A 83 -7.89 5.77 1.80
N ALA A 84 -7.71 4.55 2.31
CA ALA A 84 -8.53 3.40 1.98
C ALA A 84 -8.93 2.59 3.23
N GLU A 85 -10.01 1.83 3.08
CA GLU A 85 -10.46 0.82 4.04
C GLU A 85 -10.39 -0.56 3.36
N ILE A 86 -9.85 -1.54 4.06
CA ILE A 86 -9.93 -2.95 3.66
C ILE A 86 -10.86 -3.69 4.63
N ARG A 87 -11.75 -4.53 4.08
CA ARG A 87 -12.65 -5.41 4.83
C ARG A 87 -12.72 -6.78 4.19
N GLY A 88 -12.60 -7.84 4.99
CA GLY A 88 -12.61 -9.22 4.51
C GLY A 88 -12.27 -10.22 5.61
N HIS A 89 -12.23 -11.51 5.28
CA HIS A 89 -11.82 -12.53 6.26
C HIS A 89 -10.35 -12.91 6.06
N LEU A 90 -9.56 -12.80 7.12
CA LEU A 90 -8.19 -13.30 7.19
C LEU A 90 -8.16 -14.81 7.40
N ILE A 91 -7.41 -15.52 6.57
CA ILE A 91 -7.20 -16.97 6.61
C ILE A 91 -5.84 -17.26 7.25
N LEU A 92 -5.69 -16.91 8.53
CA LEU A 92 -4.44 -17.09 9.30
C LEU A 92 -4.46 -18.29 10.25
N GLY A 93 -5.53 -19.08 10.23
CA GLY A 93 -5.74 -20.20 11.15
C GLY A 93 -6.89 -21.11 10.72
N PRO A 94 -7.34 -22.03 11.59
CA PRO A 94 -8.38 -23.01 11.25
C PRO A 94 -9.74 -22.36 10.99
N GLU A 95 -10.01 -21.19 11.58
CA GLU A 95 -11.22 -20.42 11.33
C GLU A 95 -10.87 -19.04 10.78
N PRO A 96 -11.52 -18.59 9.68
CA PRO A 96 -11.34 -17.25 9.15
C PRO A 96 -11.76 -16.17 10.16
N MET A 97 -10.97 -15.10 10.27
CA MET A 97 -11.24 -13.97 11.16
C MET A 97 -11.66 -12.75 10.34
N PHE A 98 -12.84 -12.19 10.61
CA PHE A 98 -13.23 -10.93 9.97
C PHE A 98 -12.34 -9.78 10.43
N ALA A 99 -11.76 -9.06 9.46
CA ALA A 99 -10.94 -7.89 9.67
C ALA A 99 -11.54 -6.71 8.90
N LYS A 100 -11.55 -5.54 9.55
CA LYS A 100 -11.87 -4.26 8.93
C LYS A 100 -10.91 -3.21 9.49
N THR A 101 -10.17 -2.54 8.61
CA THR A 101 -9.17 -1.55 9.04
C THR A 101 -8.95 -0.48 7.97
N ASP A 102 -8.67 0.72 8.46
CA ASP A 102 -8.34 1.90 7.69
C ASP A 102 -6.82 2.04 7.55
N TYR A 103 -6.35 2.50 6.40
CA TYR A 103 -4.93 2.77 6.16
C TYR A 103 -4.73 3.93 5.18
N VAL A 104 -3.56 4.54 5.26
CA VAL A 104 -3.15 5.62 4.35
C VAL A 104 -1.83 5.28 3.70
N TYR A 105 -1.77 5.40 2.37
CA TYR A 105 -0.51 5.48 1.64
C TYR A 105 -0.09 6.94 1.55
N VAL A 106 1.12 7.25 2.00
CA VAL A 106 1.76 8.54 1.88
C VAL A 106 2.88 8.39 0.85
N LEU A 107 2.64 8.89 -0.36
CA LEU A 107 3.50 8.69 -1.51
C LEU A 107 4.25 9.98 -1.83
N LYS A 108 5.55 10.01 -1.56
CA LYS A 108 6.40 11.14 -1.90
C LYS A 108 6.94 10.97 -3.31
N PHE A 109 6.81 12.02 -4.10
CA PHE A 109 7.30 12.08 -5.46
C PHE A 109 8.62 12.83 -5.56
N ASP A 110 9.43 12.41 -6.53
CA ASP A 110 10.58 13.13 -7.05
C ASP A 110 10.65 12.88 -8.56
N ASP A 111 10.79 13.95 -9.35
CA ASP A 111 10.76 13.90 -10.83
C ASP A 111 9.59 13.07 -11.42
N GLY A 112 8.40 13.22 -10.83
CA GLY A 112 7.18 12.55 -11.31
C GLY A 112 7.10 11.04 -11.02
N LYS A 113 8.00 10.50 -10.21
CA LYS A 113 8.00 9.11 -9.73
C LYS A 113 8.03 9.03 -8.21
N ILE A 114 7.57 7.91 -7.66
CA ILE A 114 7.56 7.67 -6.21
C ILE A 114 9.00 7.40 -5.75
N SER A 115 9.52 8.25 -4.87
CA SER A 115 10.84 8.09 -4.24
C SER A 115 10.77 7.49 -2.84
N HIS A 116 9.62 7.63 -2.18
CA HIS A 116 9.39 7.09 -0.86
C HIS A 116 7.90 6.84 -0.61
N MET A 117 7.60 5.79 0.15
CA MET A 117 6.27 5.49 0.62
C MET A 117 6.26 5.25 2.13
N ALA A 118 5.39 5.95 2.85
CA ALA A 118 5.01 5.57 4.20
C ALA A 118 3.62 4.93 4.19
N LYS A 119 3.47 3.79 4.88
CA LYS A 119 2.15 3.18 5.15
C LYS A 119 1.75 3.47 6.59
N VAL A 120 0.72 4.32 6.74
CA VAL A 120 0.09 4.57 8.04
C VAL A 120 -1.01 3.55 8.21
N TRP A 121 -0.76 2.55 9.03
CA TRP A 121 -1.66 1.44 9.27
C TRP A 121 -1.39 0.86 10.65
N ASP A 122 -2.44 0.70 11.46
CA ASP A 122 -2.37 0.06 12.77
C ASP A 122 -3.34 -1.13 12.76
N PHE A 123 -2.81 -2.30 12.43
CA PHE A 123 -3.57 -3.55 12.49
C PHE A 123 -3.09 -4.38 13.66
N LYS A 124 -3.90 -4.32 14.73
CA LYS A 124 -3.73 -5.17 15.89
C LYS A 124 -4.66 -6.36 15.74
N LEU A 125 -4.07 -7.54 15.62
CA LEU A 125 -4.80 -8.78 15.85
C LEU A 125 -5.23 -8.78 17.34
N PRO A 126 -6.47 -9.21 17.65
CA PRO A 126 -6.95 -9.31 19.03
C PRO A 126 -6.15 -10.30 19.88
#